data_AF-A0A2N0P592-F1
#
_entry.id   AF-A0A2N0P592-F1
#
_cell.length_a   1.000
_cell.length_b   1.000
_cell.length_c   1.000
_cell.angle_alpha   90.00
_cell.angle_beta   90.00
_cell.angle_gamma   90.00
#
_symmetry.space_group_name_H-M   'P 1'
#
loop_
_entity.id
_entity.type
_entity.pdbx_description
1 polymer ?
#
loop_
_entity_poly.entity_id
_entity_poly.type
_entity_poly.pdbx_seq_one_letter_code
_entity_poly.pdbx_strand_id
1 'polypeptide(L)'
;MTPDDFENLEIHPSHNKLWNLYLKNYFHILEKINPDLETILKRAAPPTYPQIRELVLKYFIDNFKRYSEHYNPETVDIAFLPCSNSNGYARPSDCFINDECTIMNLQTIREDLRSKAEKLGVRQIPDYKKLKEKLIENPPSQNKNKAKKNI
;
A
#
# COMPACT_ATOMS: atom_id res chain seq x y z
N MET A 1 4.93 -8.95 -22.54
CA MET A 1 4.39 -7.59 -22.47
C MET A 1 5.30 -6.83 -21.52
N THR A 2 5.91 -5.75 -21.99
CA THR A 2 6.84 -4.93 -21.22
C THR A 2 6.07 -3.85 -20.44
N PRO A 3 6.67 -3.21 -19.42
CA PRO A 3 6.09 -2.02 -18.79
C PRO A 3 5.71 -0.92 -19.81
N ASP A 4 6.48 -0.81 -20.90
CA ASP A 4 6.26 0.16 -21.98
C ASP A 4 4.94 -0.09 -22.74
N ASP A 5 4.55 -1.36 -22.90
CA ASP A 5 3.28 -1.73 -23.53
C ASP A 5 2.07 -1.21 -22.74
N PHE A 6 2.19 -1.06 -21.42
CA PHE A 6 1.13 -0.50 -20.58
C PHE A 6 1.06 1.03 -20.66
N GLU A 7 2.21 1.72 -20.76
CA GLU A 7 2.22 3.17 -20.95
C GLU A 7 1.53 3.57 -22.25
N ASN A 8 1.73 2.78 -23.30
CA ASN A 8 1.06 2.96 -24.59
C ASN A 8 -0.47 2.73 -24.55
N LEU A 9 -0.99 2.07 -23.49
CA LEU A 9 -2.43 1.84 -23.29
C LEU A 9 -3.09 2.89 -22.37
N GLU A 10 -2.31 3.80 -21.78
CA GLU A 10 -2.79 4.70 -20.74
C GLU A 10 -3.60 5.86 -21.34
N ILE A 11 -4.91 5.86 -21.11
CA ILE A 11 -5.80 6.94 -21.51
C ILE A 11 -5.72 8.07 -20.48
N HIS A 12 -5.42 9.30 -20.90
CA HIS A 12 -5.37 10.44 -19.98
C HIS A 12 -6.78 10.82 -19.45
N PRO A 13 -6.95 11.12 -18.14
CA PRO A 13 -8.24 11.46 -17.54
C PRO A 13 -8.95 12.68 -18.12
N SER A 14 -8.24 13.54 -18.86
CA SER A 14 -8.83 14.68 -19.58
C SER A 14 -9.88 14.26 -20.61
N HIS A 15 -9.80 13.05 -21.15
CA HIS A 15 -10.78 12.49 -22.08
C HIS A 15 -11.90 11.75 -21.34
N ASN A 16 -12.75 12.49 -20.60
CA ASN A 16 -13.72 11.94 -19.64
C ASN A 16 -14.49 10.68 -20.14
N LYS A 17 -15.05 10.70 -21.36
CA LYS A 17 -15.77 9.55 -21.93
C LYS A 17 -14.88 8.32 -22.13
N LEU A 18 -13.67 8.51 -22.67
CA LEU A 18 -12.71 7.43 -22.91
C LEU A 18 -12.12 6.94 -21.59
N TRP A 19 -11.82 7.84 -20.65
CA TRP A 19 -11.35 7.51 -19.32
C TRP A 19 -12.35 6.64 -18.55
N ASN A 20 -13.62 7.01 -18.54
CA ASN A 20 -14.65 6.20 -17.88
C ASN A 20 -14.81 4.83 -18.54
N LEU A 21 -14.72 4.77 -19.87
CA LEU A 21 -14.75 3.50 -20.61
C LEU A 21 -13.53 2.65 -20.27
N TYR A 22 -12.35 3.26 -20.16
CA TYR A 22 -11.11 2.61 -19.77
C TYR A 22 -11.20 2.01 -18.37
N LEU A 23 -11.59 2.82 -17.37
CA LEU A 23 -11.80 2.36 -16.00
C LEU A 23 -12.80 1.20 -15.92
N LYS A 24 -13.91 1.29 -16.66
CA LYS A 24 -14.93 0.23 -16.69
C LYS A 24 -14.41 -1.10 -17.24
N ASN A 25 -13.47 -1.06 -18.19
CA ASN A 25 -12.91 -2.25 -18.83
C ASN A 25 -11.55 -2.66 -18.25
N TYR A 26 -11.02 -1.93 -17.27
CA TYR A 26 -9.64 -2.08 -16.83
C TYR A 26 -9.35 -3.47 -16.25
N PHE A 27 -10.28 -4.04 -15.48
CA PHE A 27 -10.15 -5.42 -14.99
C PHE A 27 -10.01 -6.45 -16.12
N HIS A 28 -10.85 -6.35 -17.16
CA HIS A 28 -10.78 -7.21 -18.34
C HIS A 28 -9.48 -7.03 -19.11
N ILE A 29 -8.95 -5.81 -19.15
CA ILE A 29 -7.63 -5.51 -19.71
C ILE A 29 -6.56 -6.27 -18.90
N LEU A 30 -6.55 -6.15 -17.57
CA LEU A 30 -5.61 -6.88 -16.69
C LEU A 30 -5.69 -8.41 -16.86
N GLU A 31 -6.90 -8.96 -16.99
CA GLU A 31 -7.10 -10.40 -17.23
C GLU A 31 -6.48 -10.85 -18.55
N LYS A 32 -6.68 -10.09 -19.64
CA LYS A 32 -6.15 -10.44 -20.96
C LYS A 32 -4.65 -10.35 -21.04
N ILE A 33 -4.07 -9.30 -20.47
CA ILE A 33 -2.65 -9.03 -20.56
C ILE A 33 -1.84 -9.83 -19.55
N ASN A 34 -2.50 -10.32 -18.48
CA ASN A 34 -1.95 -11.25 -17.53
C ASN A 34 -0.60 -10.76 -16.94
N PRO A 35 -0.54 -9.56 -16.33
CA PRO A 35 0.72 -8.94 -15.92
C PRO A 35 1.45 -9.75 -14.86
N ASP A 36 2.77 -9.55 -14.78
CA ASP A 36 3.59 -10.09 -13.70
C ASP A 36 3.41 -9.28 -12.39
N LEU A 37 4.00 -9.81 -11.32
CA LEU A 37 3.92 -9.20 -9.99
C LEU A 37 4.50 -7.78 -9.97
N GLU A 38 5.68 -7.58 -10.55
CA GLU A 38 6.36 -6.29 -10.52
C GLU A 38 5.52 -5.20 -11.20
N THR A 39 4.91 -5.52 -12.34
CA THR A 39 4.02 -4.62 -13.07
C THR A 39 2.78 -4.28 -12.25
N ILE A 40 2.16 -5.27 -11.60
CA ILE A 40 1.02 -5.05 -10.71
C ILE A 40 1.39 -4.13 -9.54
N LEU A 41 2.50 -4.38 -8.87
CA LEU A 41 2.92 -3.56 -7.72
C LEU A 41 3.25 -2.12 -8.14
N LYS A 42 3.99 -1.93 -9.24
CA LYS A 42 4.30 -0.60 -9.79
C LYS A 42 3.05 0.18 -10.17
N ARG A 43 2.07 -0.47 -10.82
CA ARG A 43 0.80 0.15 -11.23
C ARG A 43 -0.14 0.42 -10.07
N ALA A 44 -0.03 -0.30 -8.96
CA ALA A 44 -0.73 -0.01 -7.72
C ALA A 44 -0.10 1.16 -6.93
N ALA A 45 1.08 1.64 -7.32
CA ALA A 45 1.82 2.69 -6.65
C ALA A 45 1.75 4.04 -7.40
N PRO A 46 2.00 5.18 -6.72
CA PRO A 46 2.25 6.45 -7.38
C PRO A 46 3.43 6.36 -8.36
N PRO A 47 3.43 7.13 -9.48
CA PRO A 47 2.51 8.22 -9.80
C PRO A 47 1.23 7.80 -10.55
N THR A 48 0.96 6.50 -10.76
CA THR A 48 -0.25 6.02 -11.48
C THR A 48 -1.53 6.63 -10.92
N TYR A 49 -2.53 6.93 -11.76
CA TYR A 49 -3.76 7.59 -11.31
C TYR A 49 -4.47 6.87 -10.15
N PRO A 50 -5.02 7.59 -9.16
CA PRO A 50 -5.63 6.98 -7.97
C PRO A 50 -6.66 5.89 -8.28
N GLN A 51 -7.58 6.13 -9.23
CA GLN A 51 -8.59 5.16 -9.62
C GLN A 51 -7.99 3.87 -10.19
N ILE A 52 -6.88 3.99 -10.94
CA ILE A 52 -6.17 2.84 -11.48
C ILE A 52 -5.48 2.07 -10.35
N ARG A 53 -4.81 2.77 -9.41
CA ARG A 53 -4.16 2.13 -8.27
C ARG A 53 -5.14 1.29 -7.45
N GLU A 54 -6.35 1.80 -7.21
CA GLU A 54 -7.42 1.05 -6.52
C GLU A 54 -7.84 -0.21 -7.30
N LEU A 55 -8.05 -0.10 -8.61
CA LEU A 55 -8.45 -1.23 -9.45
C LEU A 55 -7.33 -2.29 -9.51
N VAL A 56 -6.07 -1.88 -9.63
CA VAL A 56 -4.91 -2.79 -9.66
C VAL A 56 -4.72 -3.48 -8.31
N LEU A 57 -4.80 -2.74 -7.20
CA LEU A 57 -4.70 -3.30 -5.86
C LEU A 57 -5.82 -4.33 -5.60
N LYS A 58 -7.05 -4.00 -6.00
CA LYS A 58 -8.16 -4.95 -5.93
C LYS A 58 -7.90 -6.20 -6.78
N TYR A 59 -7.43 -6.03 -8.02
CA TYR A 59 -7.08 -7.15 -8.89
C TYR A 59 -5.99 -8.04 -8.28
N PHE A 60 -4.95 -7.45 -7.68
CA PHE A 60 -3.90 -8.18 -6.96
C PHE A 60 -4.46 -9.03 -5.82
N ILE A 61 -5.31 -8.44 -4.96
CA ILE A 61 -5.90 -9.12 -3.80
C ILE A 61 -6.84 -10.27 -4.22
N ASP A 62 -7.66 -10.01 -5.26
CA ASP A 62 -8.63 -10.98 -5.78
C ASP A 62 -7.92 -12.16 -6.46
N ASN A 63 -6.80 -11.90 -7.14
CA ASN A 63 -5.99 -12.90 -7.85
C ASN A 63 -4.74 -13.34 -7.07
N PHE A 64 -4.70 -13.10 -5.76
CA PHE A 64 -3.49 -13.26 -4.94
C PHE A 64 -2.81 -14.64 -5.07
N LYS A 65 -3.60 -15.71 -5.21
CA LYS A 65 -3.09 -17.09 -5.38
C LYS A 65 -2.10 -17.22 -6.56
N ARG A 66 -2.27 -16.42 -7.60
CA ARG A 66 -1.37 -16.39 -8.76
C ARG A 66 -0.01 -15.79 -8.42
N TYR A 67 0.01 -14.82 -7.52
CA TYR A 67 1.20 -14.05 -7.18
C TYR A 67 1.90 -14.58 -5.93
N SER A 68 1.21 -15.37 -5.11
CA SER A 68 1.69 -15.78 -3.79
C SER A 68 3.03 -16.53 -3.82
N GLU A 69 3.32 -17.27 -4.90
CA GLU A 69 4.59 -17.99 -5.04
C GLU A 69 5.79 -17.05 -5.25
N HIS A 70 5.57 -15.86 -5.81
CA HIS A 70 6.61 -14.88 -6.12
C HIS A 70 6.55 -13.64 -5.20
N TYR A 71 5.46 -13.49 -4.44
CA TYR A 71 5.25 -12.35 -3.55
C TYR A 71 5.90 -12.58 -2.19
N ASN A 72 7.01 -11.89 -1.95
CA ASN A 72 7.62 -11.79 -0.63
C ASN A 72 7.55 -10.34 -0.12
N PRO A 73 6.63 -10.02 0.81
CA PRO A 73 6.40 -8.65 1.29
C PRO A 73 7.64 -8.01 1.92
N GLU A 74 8.55 -8.79 2.49
CA GLU A 74 9.79 -8.31 3.12
C GLU A 74 10.80 -7.75 2.11
N THR A 75 10.67 -8.14 0.85
CA THR A 75 11.58 -7.72 -0.24
C THR A 75 10.96 -6.68 -1.17
N VAL A 76 9.70 -6.30 -0.95
CA VAL A 76 9.00 -5.34 -1.79
C VAL A 76 9.44 -3.92 -1.45
N ASP A 77 10.17 -3.30 -2.38
CA ASP A 77 10.64 -1.92 -2.26
C ASP A 77 9.62 -0.87 -2.78
N ILE A 78 8.52 -1.34 -3.36
CA ILE A 78 7.48 -0.49 -3.97
C ILE A 78 6.46 -0.07 -2.90
N ALA A 79 6.24 1.23 -2.77
CA ALA A 79 5.23 1.79 -1.88
C ALA A 79 3.85 1.78 -2.56
N PHE A 80 3.11 0.67 -2.45
CA PHE A 80 1.82 0.46 -3.12
C PHE A 80 0.62 0.34 -2.17
N LEU A 81 0.85 0.28 -0.85
CA LEU A 81 -0.23 0.16 0.13
C LEU A 81 -0.75 1.54 0.55
N PRO A 82 -2.03 1.87 0.29
CA PRO A 82 -2.61 3.12 0.76
C PRO A 82 -2.72 3.11 2.29
N CYS A 83 -2.39 4.24 2.91
CA CYS A 83 -2.36 4.38 4.37
C CYS A 83 -3.60 5.13 4.90
N SER A 84 -4.00 4.87 6.14
CA SER A 84 -5.13 5.56 6.81
C SER A 84 -4.73 6.94 7.32
N ASN A 85 -3.52 7.06 7.86
CA ASN A 85 -3.03 8.26 8.55
C ASN A 85 -2.30 9.25 7.62
N SER A 86 -2.29 8.99 6.32
CA SER A 86 -1.78 9.91 5.31
C SER A 86 -2.47 9.64 3.96
N ASN A 87 -2.44 10.61 3.04
CA ASN A 87 -2.77 10.35 1.63
C ASN A 87 -1.62 9.62 0.88
N GLY A 88 -0.67 9.07 1.63
CA GLY A 88 0.55 8.44 1.15
C GLY A 88 0.38 6.94 0.92
N TYR A 89 1.46 6.36 0.39
CA TYR A 89 1.59 4.94 0.17
C TYR A 89 2.84 4.42 0.89
N ALA A 90 2.78 3.19 1.36
CA ALA A 90 3.87 2.53 2.08
C ALA A 90 4.21 1.17 1.46
N ARG A 91 5.43 0.71 1.75
CA ARG A 91 5.83 -0.68 1.52
C ARG A 91 5.16 -1.58 2.55
N PRO A 92 4.98 -2.88 2.29
CA PRO A 92 4.48 -3.82 3.29
C PRO A 92 5.25 -3.76 4.62
N SER A 93 6.58 -3.67 4.57
CA SER A 93 7.45 -3.56 5.76
C SER A 93 7.33 -2.24 6.53
N ASP A 94 6.73 -1.22 5.92
CA ASP A 94 6.59 0.14 6.45
C ASP A 94 5.15 0.48 6.84
N CYS A 95 4.23 -0.47 6.70
CA CYS A 95 2.81 -0.30 6.95
C CYS A 95 2.36 -1.27 8.06
N PHE A 96 1.49 -0.81 8.96
CA PHE A 96 1.04 -1.59 10.12
C PHE A 96 -0.49 -1.62 10.28
N ILE A 97 -1.00 -2.65 10.93
CA ILE A 97 -2.46 -2.78 11.19
C ILE A 97 -2.88 -1.96 12.41
N ASN A 98 -2.07 -1.92 13.47
CA ASN A 98 -2.44 -1.24 14.72
C ASN A 98 -2.29 0.29 14.59
N ASP A 99 -3.40 1.02 14.76
CA ASP A 99 -3.45 2.48 14.73
C ASP A 99 -2.58 3.16 15.80
N GLU A 100 -2.25 2.47 16.89
CA GLU A 100 -1.32 2.99 17.90
C GLU A 100 0.09 3.25 17.32
N CYS A 101 0.44 2.60 16.21
CA CYS A 101 1.70 2.89 15.51
C CYS A 101 1.78 4.35 15.03
N THR A 102 0.64 5.01 14.80
CA THR A 102 0.59 6.42 14.40
C THR A 102 1.14 7.37 15.47
N ILE A 103 1.11 6.96 16.76
CA ILE A 103 1.73 7.72 17.88
C ILE A 103 3.23 7.93 17.63
N MET A 104 3.87 6.97 16.95
CA MET A 104 5.29 7.03 16.55
C MET A 104 5.50 7.51 15.11
N ASN A 105 4.49 8.14 14.50
CA ASN A 105 4.51 8.57 13.09
C ASN A 105 4.77 7.43 12.09
N LEU A 106 4.41 6.20 12.45
CA LEU A 106 4.44 5.07 11.52
C LEU A 106 3.15 5.02 10.70
N GLN A 107 3.25 4.52 9.47
CA GLN A 107 2.10 4.43 8.58
C GLN A 107 1.23 3.23 8.94
N THR A 108 -0.08 3.39 8.87
CA THR A 108 -1.04 2.31 9.10
C THR A 108 -1.87 2.05 7.86
N ILE A 109 -2.19 0.79 7.59
CA ILE A 109 -2.92 0.41 6.38
C ILE A 109 -4.32 1.02 6.37
N ARG A 110 -4.82 1.38 5.18
CA ARG A 110 -6.20 1.84 5.00
C ARG A 110 -7.20 0.85 5.60
N GLU A 111 -8.20 1.37 6.32
CA GLU A 111 -9.10 0.58 7.16
C GLU A 111 -9.84 -0.54 6.39
N ASP A 112 -10.31 -0.27 5.18
CA ASP A 112 -10.99 -1.24 4.30
C ASP A 112 -10.12 -2.44 3.92
N LEU A 113 -8.79 -2.29 3.95
CA LEU A 113 -7.83 -3.32 3.59
C LEU A 113 -7.35 -4.16 4.77
N ARG A 114 -7.71 -3.82 6.02
CA ARG A 114 -7.28 -4.57 7.22
C ARG A 114 -7.65 -6.05 7.16
N SER A 115 -8.83 -6.36 6.63
CA SER A 115 -9.28 -7.75 6.41
C SER A 115 -8.44 -8.55 5.41
N LYS A 116 -7.56 -7.86 4.65
CA LYS A 116 -6.66 -8.43 3.64
C LYS A 116 -5.19 -8.30 4.03
N ALA A 117 -4.90 -7.81 5.24
CA ALA A 117 -3.55 -7.49 5.68
C ALA A 117 -2.58 -8.69 5.61
N GLU A 118 -3.06 -9.90 5.88
CA GLU A 118 -2.26 -11.14 5.76
C GLU A 118 -1.77 -11.35 4.31
N LYS A 119 -2.66 -11.24 3.31
CA LYS A 119 -2.28 -11.33 1.89
C LYS A 119 -1.28 -10.24 1.50
N LEU A 120 -1.45 -9.05 2.07
CA LEU A 120 -0.60 -7.90 1.79
C LEU A 120 0.73 -7.96 2.54
N GLY A 121 0.91 -8.89 3.48
CA GLY A 121 2.12 -9.01 4.29
C GLY A 121 2.30 -7.88 5.30
N VAL A 122 1.20 -7.27 5.74
CA VAL A 122 1.21 -6.15 6.67
C VAL A 122 1.16 -6.68 8.10
N ARG A 123 2.13 -6.27 8.92
CA ARG A 123 2.25 -6.73 10.31
C ARG A 123 1.35 -5.92 11.24
N GLN A 124 1.03 -6.49 12.40
CA GLN A 124 0.27 -5.77 13.43
C GLN A 124 1.05 -4.56 13.96
N ILE A 125 2.33 -4.77 14.27
CA ILE A 125 3.24 -3.77 14.83
C ILE A 125 4.63 -3.92 14.21
N PRO A 126 5.46 -2.87 14.23
CA PRO A 126 6.89 -2.94 13.90
C PRO A 126 7.66 -3.93 14.78
N ASP A 127 8.81 -4.39 14.28
CA ASP A 127 9.75 -5.14 15.10
C ASP A 127 10.49 -4.25 16.11
N TYR A 128 11.19 -4.90 17.05
CA TYR A 128 11.95 -4.22 18.10
C TYR A 128 12.99 -3.24 17.54
N LYS A 129 13.67 -3.60 16.44
CA LYS A 129 14.71 -2.77 15.85
C LYS A 129 14.10 -1.45 15.37
N LYS A 130 13.01 -1.52 14.62
CA LYS A 130 12.30 -0.34 14.08
C LYS A 130 11.66 0.51 15.18
N LEU A 131 11.08 -0.12 16.20
CA LEU A 131 10.58 0.57 17.39
C LEU A 131 11.69 1.35 18.09
N LYS A 132 12.85 0.71 18.29
CA LYS A 132 14.01 1.34 18.92
C LYS A 132 14.53 2.52 18.09
N GLU A 133 14.65 2.37 16.78
CA GLU A 133 15.04 3.45 15.88
C GLU A 133 14.06 4.64 15.97
N LYS A 134 12.75 4.37 15.92
CA LYS A 134 11.74 5.43 16.05
C LYS A 134 11.75 6.13 17.42
N LEU A 135 12.01 5.39 18.49
CA LEU A 135 12.17 5.96 19.84
C LEU A 135 13.42 6.84 19.98
N ILE A 136 14.50 6.48 19.27
CA ILE A 136 15.72 7.30 19.25
C ILE A 136 15.49 8.58 18.43
N GLU A 137 14.82 8.47 17.28
CA GLU A 137 14.47 9.61 16.41
C GLU A 137 13.48 10.57 17.07
N ASN A 138 12.46 10.01 17.73
CA ASN A 138 11.36 10.76 18.34
C ASN A 138 11.15 10.29 19.78
N PRO A 139 12.07 10.64 20.70
CA PRO A 139 11.92 10.25 22.10
C PRO A 139 10.63 10.88 22.66
N PRO A 140 9.87 10.15 23.49
CA PRO A 140 8.69 10.70 24.12
C PRO A 140 9.08 11.97 24.88
N SER A 141 8.39 13.07 24.58
CA SER A 141 8.64 14.34 25.24
C SER A 141 8.45 14.16 26.74
N GLN A 142 9.47 14.51 27.53
CA GLN A 142 9.38 14.52 28.98
C GLN A 142 8.45 15.65 29.45
N ASN A 143 7.14 15.50 29.25
CA ASN A 143 6.18 16.19 30.10
C ASN A 143 6.27 15.55 31.49
N LYS A 144 7.20 16.06 32.30
CA LYS A 144 7.58 15.60 33.64
C LYS A 144 6.42 15.48 34.66
N ASN A 145 5.17 15.77 34.30
CA ASN A 145 4.08 16.01 35.25
C ASN A 145 2.76 15.29 34.94
N LYS A 146 2.77 14.03 34.46
CA LYS A 146 1.55 13.18 34.48
C LYS A 146 1.70 11.79 35.09
N ALA A 147 2.92 11.31 35.30
CA ALA A 147 3.17 9.99 35.90
C ALA A 147 3.22 9.98 37.45
N LYS A 148 2.93 11.09 38.13
CA LYS A 148 2.96 11.21 39.62
C LYS A 148 1.64 11.64 40.26
N LYS A 149 0.50 11.54 39.56
CA LYS A 149 -0.81 11.64 40.22
C LYS A 149 -1.41 10.25 40.26
N ASN A 150 -1.30 9.62 41.43
CA ASN A 150 -2.09 8.51 41.98
C ASN A 150 -1.17 7.60 42.82
N ILE A 151 -0.66 8.13 43.93
CA ILE A 151 -0.45 7.39 45.18
C ILE A 151 -1.08 8.24 46.27
#